data_AF-A0A354CX67-F1
#
_entry.id   AF-A0A354CX67-F1
#
_cell.length_a   1.000
_cell.length_b   1.000
_cell.length_c   1.000
_cell.angle_alpha   90.00
_cell.angle_beta   90.00
_cell.angle_gamma   90.00
#
_symmetry.space_group_name_H-M   'P 1'
#
loop_
_entity.id
_entity.type
_entity.pdbx_description
1 polymer ?
#
loop_
_entity_poly.entity_id
_entity_poly.type
_entity_poly.pdbx_seq_one_letter_code
_entity_poly.pdbx_strand_id
1 'polypeptide(L)'
;MEIDLKRLARAIHLDVERVSDHRYRVTGGSRPHEVDLTRSPECGCEDATFQKVYACQHLMACMLAEGDRDCLRSLRYWVARPGARRLVRTAA
;
A
#
# COMPACT_ATOMS: atom_id res chain seq x y z
N MET A 1 9.54 -4.21 -8.69
CA MET A 1 8.56 -4.76 -7.73
C MET A 1 7.19 -4.67 -8.37
N GLU A 2 6.48 -5.78 -8.48
CA GLU A 2 5.20 -5.90 -9.19
C GLU A 2 4.01 -5.81 -8.22
N ILE A 3 2.87 -5.35 -8.74
CA ILE A 3 1.62 -5.28 -7.99
C ILE A 3 0.81 -6.54 -8.27
N ASP A 4 0.52 -7.30 -7.22
CA ASP A 4 -0.43 -8.41 -7.28
C ASP A 4 -1.81 -7.95 -6.79
N LEU A 5 -2.85 -8.22 -7.57
CA LEU A 5 -4.21 -7.77 -7.27
C LEU A 5 -4.75 -8.38 -5.96
N LYS A 6 -4.47 -9.65 -5.66
CA LYS A 6 -4.99 -10.26 -4.41
C LYS A 6 -4.38 -9.61 -3.18
N ARG A 7 -3.09 -9.29 -3.22
CA ARG A 7 -2.40 -8.58 -2.14
C ARG A 7 -2.84 -7.13 -2.04
N LEU A 8 -3.05 -6.45 -3.17
CA LEU A 8 -3.56 -5.07 -3.18
C LEU A 8 -4.99 -5.00 -2.61
N ALA A 9 -5.85 -6.00 -2.89
CA ALA A 9 -7.17 -6.09 -2.28
C ALA A 9 -7.14 -6.26 -0.76
N ARG A 10 -6.07 -6.85 -0.20
CA ARG A 10 -5.87 -6.88 1.27
C ARG A 10 -5.31 -5.56 1.78
N ALA A 11 -4.41 -4.94 1.03
CA ALA A 11 -3.74 -3.70 1.41
C ALA A 11 -4.72 -2.55 1.68
N ILE A 12 -5.83 -2.44 0.92
CA ILE A 12 -6.85 -1.39 1.11
C ILE A 12 -7.59 -1.48 2.45
N HIS A 13 -7.50 -2.60 3.15
CA HIS A 13 -8.14 -2.81 4.46
C HIS A 13 -7.16 -2.66 5.63
N LEU A 14 -5.90 -2.33 5.35
CA LEU A 14 -4.90 -2.12 6.39
C LEU A 14 -4.89 -0.65 6.82
N ASP A 15 -4.68 -0.44 8.12
CA ASP A 15 -4.48 0.90 8.66
C ASP A 15 -3.00 1.28 8.55
N VAL A 16 -2.73 2.51 8.12
CA VAL A 16 -1.37 3.03 7.93
C VAL A 16 -1.19 4.28 8.77
N GLU A 17 -0.28 4.23 9.72
CA GLU A 17 0.13 5.36 10.55
C GLU A 17 1.55 5.78 10.16
N ARG A 18 1.75 7.06 9.84
CA ARG A 18 3.08 7.61 9.55
C ARG A 18 3.82 7.88 10.85
N VAL A 19 4.93 7.16 11.07
CA VAL A 19 5.77 7.28 12.28
C VAL A 19 6.87 8.32 12.09
N SER A 20 7.46 8.38 10.90
CA SER A 20 8.45 9.40 10.53
C SER A 20 8.46 9.59 9.01
N ASP A 21 9.38 10.40 8.50
CA ASP A 21 9.54 10.58 7.07
C ASP A 21 9.79 9.22 6.40
N HIS A 22 8.92 8.85 5.46
CA HIS A 22 8.92 7.59 4.73
C HIS A 22 8.88 6.30 5.60
N ARG A 23 8.56 6.39 6.90
CA ARG A 23 8.39 5.22 7.78
C ARG A 23 6.98 5.13 8.33
N TYR A 24 6.41 3.94 8.27
CA TYR A 24 5.01 3.69 8.59
C TYR A 24 4.88 2.48 9.49
N ARG A 25 3.88 2.55 10.37
CA ARG A 25 3.34 1.41 11.10
C ARG A 25 2.06 1.00 10.42
N VAL A 26 1.98 -0.28 10.06
CA VAL A 26 0.83 -0.87 9.39
C VAL A 26 0.14 -1.84 10.35
N THR A 27 -1.17 -1.69 10.54
CA THR A 27 -2.02 -2.55 11.38
C THR A 27 -3.25 -3.05 10.62
N GLY A 28 -4.12 -3.83 11.28
CA GLY A 28 -5.29 -4.48 10.65
C GLY A 28 -5.00 -5.87 10.05
N GLY A 29 -3.73 -6.28 10.00
CA GLY A 29 -3.31 -7.65 9.69
C GLY A 29 -3.21 -8.56 10.93
N SER A 30 -2.57 -9.71 10.77
CA SER A 30 -2.35 -10.66 11.89
C SER A 30 -1.44 -10.11 13.00
N ARG A 31 -0.52 -9.22 12.64
CA ARG A 31 0.34 -8.47 13.57
C ARG A 31 0.75 -7.13 12.94
N PRO A 32 1.14 -6.14 13.77
CA PRO A 32 1.69 -4.88 13.27
C PRO A 32 3.00 -5.08 12.50
N HIS A 33 3.22 -4.25 11.48
CA HIS A 33 4.46 -4.25 10.69
C HIS A 33 4.99 -2.83 10.54
N GLU A 34 6.31 -2.67 10.65
CA GLU A 34 6.98 -1.44 10.25
C GLU A 34 7.42 -1.55 8.78
N VAL A 35 7.23 -0.46 8.05
CA VAL A 35 7.56 -0.33 6.64
C VAL A 35 8.40 0.93 6.44
N ASP A 36 9.51 0.78 5.73
CA ASP A 36 10.38 1.88 5.32
C ASP A 36 10.31 2.00 3.79
N LEU A 37 9.84 3.15 3.29
CA LEU A 37 9.67 3.43 1.85
C LEU A 37 10.87 4.16 1.23
N THR A 38 12.01 4.24 1.91
CA THR A 38 13.23 4.82 1.32
C THR A 38 13.75 3.95 0.14
N ARG A 39 14.91 4.28 -0.44
CA ARG A 39 15.39 3.79 -1.76
C ARG A 39 15.32 2.26 -1.98
N SER A 40 15.24 1.46 -0.92
CA SER A 40 14.82 0.05 -0.95
C SER A 40 13.57 -0.11 -0.08
N PRO A 41 12.36 -0.14 -0.66
CA PRO A 41 11.13 -0.31 0.11
C PRO A 41 11.15 -1.66 0.83
N GLU A 42 11.21 -1.62 2.15
CA GLU A 42 11.42 -2.80 2.98
C GLU A 42 10.28 -2.99 3.98
N CYS A 43 9.81 -4.24 4.05
CA CYS A 43 8.89 -4.70 5.07
C CYS A 43 9.39 -6.05 5.57
N GLY A 44 9.55 -6.20 6.89
CA GLY A 44 10.02 -7.44 7.51
C GLY A 44 9.00 -8.59 7.56
N CYS A 45 7.97 -8.57 6.71
CA CYS A 45 6.98 -9.65 6.66
C CYS A 45 7.47 -10.81 5.79
N GLU A 46 7.02 -12.03 6.13
CA GLU A 46 7.36 -13.26 5.39
C GLU A 46 7.09 -13.12 3.89
N ASP A 47 5.95 -12.52 3.55
CA ASP A 47 5.55 -12.23 2.18
C ASP A 47 6.63 -11.46 1.38
N ALA A 48 7.25 -10.46 1.99
CA ALA A 48 8.32 -9.67 1.36
C ALA A 48 9.65 -10.44 1.32
N THR A 49 9.91 -11.30 2.32
CA THR A 49 11.11 -12.14 2.36
C THR A 49 11.09 -13.23 1.27
N PHE A 50 9.96 -13.91 1.11
CA PHE A 50 9.82 -15.05 0.21
C PHE A 50 9.45 -14.66 -1.22
N GLN A 51 8.70 -13.56 -1.42
CA GLN A 51 8.26 -13.13 -2.74
C GLN A 51 8.83 -11.77 -3.14
N LYS A 52 10.15 -11.74 -3.36
CA LYS A 52 10.91 -10.54 -3.73
C LYS A 52 10.46 -9.86 -5.04
N VAL A 53 9.68 -10.55 -5.88
CA VAL A 53 9.16 -10.00 -7.15
C VAL A 53 7.98 -9.05 -6.88
N TYR A 54 7.10 -9.39 -5.94
CA TYR A 54 5.85 -8.69 -5.69
C TYR A 54 5.93 -7.81 -4.44
N ALA A 55 5.22 -6.68 -4.45
CA ALA A 55 5.01 -5.92 -3.24
C ALA A 55 4.14 -6.73 -2.26
N CYS A 56 4.53 -6.77 -0.98
CA CYS A 56 3.65 -7.31 0.05
C CYS A 56 2.48 -6.35 0.31
N GLN A 57 1.42 -6.84 0.96
CA GLN A 57 0.25 -6.02 1.27
C GLN A 57 0.59 -4.78 2.12
N HIS A 58 1.56 -4.86 3.03
CA HIS A 58 1.95 -3.74 3.89
C HIS A 58 2.68 -2.65 3.11
N LEU A 59 3.60 -3.05 2.21
CA LEU A 59 4.25 -2.13 1.27
C LEU A 59 3.22 -1.43 0.39
N MET A 60 2.27 -2.18 -0.18
CA MET A 60 1.21 -1.59 -0.99
C MET A 60 0.30 -0.67 -0.20
N ALA A 61 0.01 -0.96 1.07
CA ALA A 61 -0.76 -0.06 1.93
C ALA A 61 -0.05 1.28 2.12
N CYS A 62 1.27 1.25 2.38
CA CYS A 62 2.07 2.47 2.50
C CYS A 62 2.19 3.20 1.16
N MET A 63 2.39 2.49 0.05
CA MET A 63 2.41 3.05 -1.29
C MET A 63 1.07 3.73 -1.63
N LEU A 64 -0.07 3.13 -1.27
CA LEU A 64 -1.39 3.75 -1.41
C LEU A 64 -1.51 5.03 -0.57
N ALA A 65 -1.02 5.02 0.67
CA ALA A 65 -1.02 6.19 1.55
C ALA A 65 -0.18 7.35 0.97
N GLU A 66 0.95 7.04 0.31
CA GLU A 66 1.78 8.01 -0.43
C GLU A 66 1.24 8.40 -1.81
N GLY A 67 0.11 7.80 -2.24
CA GLY A 67 -0.49 8.09 -3.53
C GLY A 67 0.26 7.51 -4.74
N ASP A 68 0.93 6.36 -4.56
CA ASP A 68 1.60 5.65 -5.63
C ASP A 68 0.68 5.40 -6.84
N ARG A 69 1.14 5.83 -8.01
CA ARG A 69 0.30 5.90 -9.21
C ARG A 69 -0.09 4.52 -9.72
N ASP A 70 0.77 3.52 -9.57
CA ASP A 70 0.53 2.19 -10.10
C ASP A 70 -0.42 1.41 -9.17
N CYS A 71 -0.31 1.59 -7.85
CA CYS A 71 -1.29 1.07 -6.89
C CYS A 71 -2.68 1.69 -7.12
N LEU A 72 -2.78 3.02 -7.22
CA LEU A 72 -4.04 3.71 -7.49
C LEU A 72 -4.65 3.34 -8.84
N ARG A 73 -3.82 3.12 -9.87
CA ARG A 73 -4.30 2.65 -11.18
C ARG A 73 -4.88 1.25 -11.09
N SER A 74 -4.22 0.36 -10.34
CA SER A 74 -4.64 -1.03 -10.16
C SER A 74 -5.97 -1.16 -9.40
N LEU A 75 -6.30 -0.23 -8.50
CA LEU A 75 -7.60 -0.19 -7.81
C LEU A 75 -8.80 -0.09 -8.75
N ARG A 76 -8.61 0.40 -9.98
CA ARG A 76 -9.66 0.48 -11.01
C ARG A 76 -10.20 -0.90 -11.41
N TYR A 77 -9.52 -1.99 -11.05
CA TYR A 77 -10.03 -3.34 -11.24
C TYR A 77 -11.28 -3.62 -10.40
N TRP A 78 -11.35 -3.10 -9.16
CA TRP A 78 -12.50 -3.31 -8.26
C TRP A 78 -13.47 -2.13 -8.23
N VAL A 79 -13.00 -0.92 -8.52
CA VAL A 79 -13.85 0.26 -8.58
C VAL A 79 -14.31 0.46 -10.03
N ALA A 80 -15.57 0.12 -10.32
CA ALA A 80 -16.21 0.52 -11.58
C ALA A 80 -16.02 2.04 -11.74
N ARG A 81 -15.44 2.50 -12.88
CA ARG A 81 -15.14 3.93 -13.12
C ARG A 81 -16.31 4.78 -12.62
N PRO A 82 -16.20 5.48 -11.48
CA PRO A 82 -17.18 6.49 -11.13
C PRO A 82 -16.99 7.54 -12.22
N GLY A 83 -18.04 7.88 -12.96
CA GLY A 83 -17.98 8.93 -13.99
C GLY A 83 -17.19 10.10 -13.42
N ALA A 84 -16.03 10.39 -14.01
CA ALA A 84 -14.86 10.99 -13.36
C ALA A 84 -15.18 12.22 -12.48
N ARG A 85 -15.56 12.00 -11.22
CA ARG A 85 -15.67 13.05 -10.22
C ARG A 85 -14.40 13.01 -9.38
N ARG A 86 -13.37 13.64 -9.96
CA ARG A 86 -12.23 14.29 -9.33
C ARG A 86 -12.19 14.08 -7.80
N LEU A 87 -11.55 12.99 -7.34
CA LEU A 87 -11.08 12.85 -5.96
C LEU A 87 -9.89 13.80 -5.79
N VAL A 88 -10.17 15.09 -5.62
CA VAL A 88 -9.18 16.10 -5.27
C VAL A 88 -9.60 16.70 -3.93
N ARG A 89 -8.72 16.46 -2.94
CA ARG A 89 -8.53 17.17 -1.67
C ARG A 89 -9.65 17.07 -0.63
N THR A 90 -9.26 16.55 0.54
CA THR A 90 -9.13 17.40 1.73
C THR A 90 -7.99 16.87 2.61
N ALA A 91 -6.83 17.52 2.55
CA ALA A 91 -5.99 17.65 3.73
C ALA A 91 -6.48 18.96 4.38
N ALA A 92 -7.00 18.86 5.59
CA ALA A 92 -7.31 19.97 6.49
C ALA A 92 -6.50 19.75 7.77
#